data_AF-A0A5N8WWY0-F1
#
_entry.id   AF-A0A5N8WWY0-F1
#
_cell.length_a   1.000
_cell.length_b   1.000
_cell.length_c   1.000
_cell.angle_alpha   90.00
_cell.angle_beta   90.00
_cell.angle_gamma   90.00
#
_symmetry.space_group_name_H-M   'P 1'
#
loop_
_entity.id
_entity.type
_entity.pdbx_description
1 polymer ?
#
loop_
_entity_poly.entity_id
_entity_poly.type
_entity_poly.pdbx_seq_one_letter_code
_entity_poly.pdbx_strand_id
1 'polypeptide(L)'
;MARLYVRSGLDPDEPDVPVAVLLVDPEGTPGERAVARLGDYCHEVNGWACLLRTDGWAEQARDGGQLVVDVAVYPSALLAVGVDPADFTGRSVVDPEAVVILRAQTAAAPEASVRLSEGTVVFTTGLDIPLDELLATYDDWPMVLAPPPEEFYDNDDDDRCPEPQPEWTP
;
A
#
# COMPACT_ATOMS: atom_id res chain seq x y z
N MET A 1 7.31 10.37 -12.97
CA MET A 1 8.11 9.45 -12.14
C MET A 1 7.78 9.77 -10.70
N ALA A 2 7.16 8.81 -10.02
CA ALA A 2 6.61 9.01 -8.69
C ALA A 2 7.68 9.48 -7.70
N ARG A 3 7.26 10.31 -6.75
CA ARG A 3 8.16 10.83 -5.70
C ARG A 3 7.77 10.25 -4.36
N LEU A 4 8.77 9.75 -3.64
CA LEU A 4 8.61 9.22 -2.30
C LEU A 4 9.19 10.18 -1.27
N TYR A 5 8.41 10.46 -0.24
CA TYR A 5 8.77 11.29 0.90
C TYR A 5 8.48 10.54 2.19
N VAL A 6 9.07 11.04 3.28
CA VAL A 6 8.73 10.62 4.63
C VAL A 6 8.29 11.84 5.43
N ARG A 7 7.13 11.75 6.06
CA ARG A 7 6.51 12.85 6.80
C ARG A 7 5.82 12.37 8.07
N SER A 8 6.13 13.03 9.19
CA SER A 8 5.37 12.92 10.44
C SER A 8 4.21 13.93 10.44
N GLY A 9 3.26 13.76 11.34
CA GLY A 9 2.14 14.67 11.55
C GLY A 9 0.97 14.47 10.58
N LEU A 10 0.99 13.40 9.78
CA LEU A 10 -0.12 13.05 8.87
C LEU A 10 -1.22 12.26 9.56
N ASP A 11 -0.85 11.39 10.50
CA ASP A 11 -1.80 10.69 11.35
C ASP A 11 -2.03 11.53 12.63
N PRO A 12 -3.25 12.03 12.89
CA PRO A 12 -3.55 12.81 14.09
C PRO A 12 -3.52 11.96 15.37
N ASP A 13 -3.73 10.65 15.28
CA ASP A 13 -3.67 9.73 16.41
C ASP A 13 -2.21 9.35 16.74
N GLU A 14 -1.34 9.32 15.72
CA GLU A 14 0.09 9.04 15.85
C GLU A 14 0.99 10.12 15.17
N PRO A 15 0.96 11.39 15.63
CA PRO A 15 1.60 12.50 14.91
C PRO A 15 3.12 12.42 14.85
N ASP A 16 3.76 11.72 15.78
CA ASP A 16 5.21 11.57 15.80
C ASP A 16 5.72 10.43 14.89
N VAL A 17 4.83 9.53 14.46
CA VAL A 17 5.20 8.38 13.62
C VAL A 17 5.34 8.84 12.17
N PRO A 18 6.52 8.70 11.54
CA PRO A 18 6.69 9.09 10.15
C PRO A 18 5.98 8.13 9.21
N VAL A 19 5.32 8.69 8.21
CA VAL A 19 4.53 7.99 7.18
C VAL A 19 5.24 8.10 5.84
N ALA A 20 5.24 7.01 5.07
CA ALA A 20 5.67 7.05 3.67
C ALA A 20 4.60 7.75 2.82
N VAL A 21 5.01 8.77 2.08
CA VAL A 21 4.13 9.56 1.22
C VAL A 21 4.56 9.43 -0.22
N LEU A 22 3.68 8.92 -1.06
CA LEU A 22 3.90 8.71 -2.48
C LEU A 22 3.09 9.74 -3.28
N LEU A 23 3.77 10.53 -4.11
CA LEU A 23 3.10 11.36 -5.11
C LEU A 23 3.15 10.65 -6.46
N VAL A 24 1.97 10.47 -7.06
CA VAL A 24 1.80 9.87 -8.38
C VAL A 24 1.18 10.85 -9.35
N ASP A 25 1.76 10.94 -10.54
CA ASP A 25 1.22 11.76 -11.63
C ASP A 25 0.15 10.95 -12.39
N PRO A 26 -1.14 11.38 -12.41
CA PRO A 26 -2.19 10.67 -13.13
C PRO A 26 -1.98 10.62 -14.65
N GLU A 27 -1.11 11.48 -15.20
CA GLU A 27 -0.71 11.48 -16.61
C GLU A 27 0.71 10.92 -16.81
N GLY A 28 1.31 10.37 -15.74
CA GLY A 28 2.67 9.87 -15.69
C GLY A 28 2.89 8.52 -16.39
N THR A 29 3.83 7.74 -15.87
CA THR A 29 4.15 6.39 -16.37
C THR A 29 2.97 5.41 -16.23
N PRO A 30 2.94 4.27 -16.96
CA PRO A 30 1.89 3.27 -16.80
C PRO A 30 1.59 2.87 -15.35
N GLY A 31 2.64 2.75 -14.52
CA GLY A 31 2.51 2.48 -13.09
C GLY A 31 1.83 3.61 -12.32
N GLU A 32 2.23 4.86 -12.55
CA GLU A 32 1.60 6.03 -11.91
C GLU A 32 0.11 6.13 -12.30
N ARG A 33 -0.21 5.92 -13.58
CA ARG A 33 -1.60 5.92 -14.05
C ARG A 33 -2.42 4.76 -13.49
N ALA A 34 -1.82 3.58 -13.31
CA ALA A 34 -2.49 2.45 -12.69
C ALA A 34 -2.82 2.74 -11.22
N VAL A 35 -1.87 3.32 -10.47
CA VAL A 35 -2.10 3.75 -9.07
C VAL A 35 -3.19 4.81 -9.00
N ALA A 36 -3.16 5.81 -9.89
CA ALA A 36 -4.20 6.85 -9.94
C ALA A 36 -5.60 6.26 -10.14
N ARG A 37 -5.74 5.26 -11.03
CA ARG A 37 -7.02 4.57 -11.28
C ARG A 37 -7.49 3.71 -10.11
N LEU A 38 -6.58 3.17 -9.30
CA LEU A 38 -6.96 2.41 -8.09
C LEU A 38 -7.63 3.30 -7.04
N GLY A 39 -7.45 4.62 -7.09
CA GLY A 39 -8.20 5.57 -6.27
C GLY A 39 -9.72 5.39 -6.41
N ASP A 40 -10.21 5.15 -7.62
CA ASP A 40 -11.65 4.93 -7.89
C ASP A 40 -12.16 3.57 -7.36
N TYR A 41 -11.25 2.65 -7.02
CA TYR A 41 -11.54 1.32 -6.48
C TYR A 41 -11.37 1.25 -4.96
N CYS A 42 -10.98 2.36 -4.32
CA CYS A 42 -10.79 2.40 -2.88
C CYS A 42 -12.10 2.31 -2.09
N HIS A 43 -11.96 1.87 -0.85
CA HIS A 43 -13.05 1.79 0.11
C HIS A 43 -12.89 2.85 1.19
N GLU A 44 -13.99 3.47 1.59
CA GLU A 44 -13.97 4.37 2.75
C GLU A 44 -13.83 3.55 4.05
N VAL A 45 -12.73 3.74 4.77
CA VAL A 45 -12.46 3.11 6.07
C VAL A 45 -12.04 4.20 7.06
N ASN A 46 -12.81 4.39 8.13
CA ASN A 46 -12.56 5.41 9.16
C ASN A 46 -12.36 6.83 8.61
N GLY A 47 -13.05 7.19 7.52
CA GLY A 47 -12.87 8.49 6.90
C GLY A 47 -11.60 8.62 6.05
N TRP A 48 -11.08 7.51 5.53
CA TRP A 48 -9.97 7.47 4.58
C TRP A 48 -10.33 6.63 3.36
N ALA A 49 -9.84 7.01 2.17
CA ALA A 49 -9.95 6.18 0.98
C ALA A 49 -8.84 5.12 0.99
N CYS A 50 -9.18 3.87 1.31
CA CYS A 50 -8.21 2.80 1.50
C CYS A 50 -8.27 1.77 0.38
N LEU A 51 -7.11 1.43 -0.20
CA LEU A 51 -6.98 0.19 -0.96
C LEU A 51 -6.82 -0.96 0.03
N LEU A 52 -7.76 -1.91 0.01
CA LEU A 52 -7.75 -3.03 0.93
C LEU A 52 -6.59 -3.98 0.62
N ARG A 53 -6.04 -4.57 1.66
CA ARG A 53 -4.93 -5.53 1.61
C ARG A 53 -5.21 -6.75 0.70
N THR A 54 -6.49 -7.10 0.52
CA THR A 54 -6.96 -8.16 -0.38
C THR A 54 -6.86 -7.81 -1.85
N ASP A 55 -6.62 -6.54 -2.17
CA ASP A 55 -6.58 -6.01 -3.53
C ASP A 55 -5.19 -5.47 -3.88
N GLY A 56 -4.51 -4.86 -2.91
CA GLY A 56 -3.13 -4.42 -3.03
C GLY A 56 -2.57 -3.83 -1.75
N TRP A 57 -1.26 -3.60 -1.74
CA TRP A 57 -0.53 -3.07 -0.59
C TRP A 57 0.74 -2.32 -1.00
N ALA A 58 1.34 -1.63 -0.03
CA ALA A 58 2.65 -1.04 -0.15
C ALA A 58 3.71 -1.88 0.59
N GLU A 59 4.70 -2.37 -0.13
CA GLU A 59 5.87 -3.04 0.42
C GLU A 59 6.94 -2.01 0.74
N GLN A 60 7.20 -1.79 2.04
CA GLN A 60 8.23 -0.86 2.50
C GLN A 60 9.51 -1.64 2.82
N ALA A 61 10.60 -1.31 2.12
CA ALA A 61 11.91 -1.89 2.38
C ALA A 61 12.95 -0.79 2.61
N ARG A 62 13.90 -1.05 3.51
CA ARG A 62 15.10 -0.22 3.66
C ARG A 62 16.27 -0.90 2.98
N ASP A 63 16.80 -0.27 1.94
CA ASP A 63 17.96 -0.76 1.19
C ASP A 63 19.04 0.32 1.12
N GLY A 64 20.24 0.01 1.64
CA GLY A 64 21.38 0.92 1.55
C GLY A 64 21.17 2.32 2.13
N GLY A 65 20.30 2.47 3.15
CA GLY A 65 19.94 3.77 3.72
C GLY A 65 18.87 4.54 2.92
N GLN A 66 18.27 3.90 1.93
CA GLN A 66 17.12 4.41 1.19
C GLN A 66 15.84 3.69 1.64
N LEU A 67 14.73 4.40 1.61
CA LEU A 67 13.41 3.80 1.71
C LEU A 67 12.94 3.53 0.30
N VAL A 68 12.53 2.30 0.06
CA VAL A 68 11.90 1.84 -1.17
C VAL A 68 10.47 1.46 -0.85
N VAL A 69 9.55 1.90 -1.70
CA VAL A 69 8.14 1.49 -1.67
C VAL A 69 7.81 0.86 -3.01
N ASP A 70 7.44 -0.41 -2.98
CA ASP A 70 6.85 -1.14 -4.10
C ASP A 70 5.33 -1.21 -3.88
N VAL A 71 4.54 -0.81 -4.88
CA VAL A 71 3.07 -0.95 -4.86
C VAL A 71 2.73 -2.26 -5.55
N ALA A 72 2.27 -3.23 -4.75
CA ALA A 72 1.88 -4.56 -5.19
C ALA A 72 0.36 -4.66 -5.26
N VAL A 73 -0.17 -5.21 -6.34
CA VAL A 73 -1.62 -5.28 -6.58
C VAL A 73 -1.95 -6.63 -7.20
N TYR A 74 -3.06 -7.23 -6.77
CA TYR A 74 -3.54 -8.45 -7.39
C TYR A 74 -4.10 -8.17 -8.80
N PRO A 75 -3.91 -9.09 -9.76
CA PRO A 75 -4.40 -8.94 -11.12
C PRO A 75 -5.90 -8.61 -11.23
N SER A 76 -6.73 -9.16 -10.35
CA SER A 76 -8.19 -8.92 -10.32
C SER A 76 -8.54 -7.45 -10.10
N ALA A 77 -7.85 -6.77 -9.16
CA ALA A 77 -8.08 -5.36 -8.87
C ALA A 77 -7.65 -4.46 -10.03
N LEU A 78 -6.52 -4.78 -10.70
CA LEU A 78 -6.09 -4.05 -11.90
C LEU A 78 -7.10 -4.18 -13.05
N LEU A 79 -7.62 -5.38 -13.28
CA LEU A 79 -8.63 -5.61 -14.30
C LEU A 79 -9.93 -4.85 -13.99
N ALA A 80 -10.31 -4.74 -12.72
CA ALA A 80 -11.50 -3.99 -12.29
C ALA A 80 -11.41 -2.50 -12.66
N VAL A 81 -10.19 -1.93 -12.70
CA VAL A 81 -9.93 -0.53 -13.11
C VAL A 81 -9.44 -0.40 -14.56
N GLY A 82 -9.60 -1.45 -15.37
CA GLY A 82 -9.27 -1.45 -16.79
C GLY A 82 -7.78 -1.31 -17.09
N VAL A 83 -6.93 -1.86 -16.23
CA VAL A 83 -5.47 -1.96 -16.39
C VAL A 83 -5.11 -3.42 -16.65
N ASP A 84 -4.29 -3.68 -17.67
CA ASP A 84 -3.83 -5.03 -17.99
C ASP A 84 -2.64 -5.42 -17.10
N PRO A 85 -2.75 -6.46 -16.25
CA PRO A 85 -1.65 -6.93 -15.41
C PRO A 85 -0.41 -7.36 -16.22
N ALA A 86 -0.58 -7.73 -17.49
CA ALA A 86 0.52 -8.13 -18.37
C ALA A 86 1.50 -6.98 -18.69
N ASP A 87 1.08 -5.73 -18.50
CA ASP A 87 1.94 -4.56 -18.65
C ASP A 87 3.04 -4.48 -17.57
N PHE A 88 2.90 -5.27 -16.48
CA PHE A 88 3.79 -5.27 -15.33
C PHE A 88 4.49 -6.61 -15.16
N THR A 89 5.82 -6.59 -15.27
CA THR A 89 6.67 -7.79 -15.15
C THR A 89 7.18 -8.04 -13.74
N GLY A 90 7.18 -7.01 -12.88
CA GLY A 90 7.57 -7.13 -11.47
C GLY A 90 6.57 -7.97 -10.69
N ARG A 91 7.06 -8.70 -9.69
CA ARG A 91 6.25 -9.47 -8.76
C ARG A 91 6.61 -9.08 -7.34
N SER A 92 5.59 -9.11 -6.48
CA SER A 92 5.75 -8.84 -5.06
C SER A 92 6.70 -9.85 -4.44
N VAL A 93 7.45 -9.40 -3.44
CA VAL A 93 8.31 -10.30 -2.65
C VAL A 93 7.53 -11.05 -1.58
N VAL A 94 6.37 -10.54 -1.19
CA VAL A 94 5.47 -11.12 -0.18
C VAL A 94 4.54 -12.17 -0.79
N ASP A 95 3.95 -11.87 -1.95
CA ASP A 95 3.10 -12.80 -2.69
C ASP A 95 3.37 -12.70 -4.20
N PRO A 96 4.01 -13.72 -4.81
CA PRO A 96 4.32 -13.73 -6.24
C PRO A 96 3.11 -13.71 -7.18
N GLU A 97 1.88 -13.90 -6.69
CA GLU A 97 0.66 -13.73 -7.49
C GLU A 97 0.34 -12.24 -7.72
N ALA A 98 0.76 -11.36 -6.80
CA ALA A 98 0.62 -9.92 -6.96
C ALA A 98 1.71 -9.34 -7.86
N VAL A 99 1.32 -8.37 -8.68
CA VAL A 99 2.22 -7.68 -9.60
C VAL A 99 2.65 -6.35 -9.01
N VAL A 100 3.94 -6.00 -9.17
CA VAL A 100 4.44 -4.69 -8.75
C VAL A 100 4.19 -3.71 -9.88
N ILE A 101 3.32 -2.73 -9.62
CA ILE A 101 2.92 -1.74 -10.62
C ILE A 101 3.74 -0.46 -10.57
N LEU A 102 4.32 -0.14 -9.40
CA LEU A 102 5.10 1.06 -9.19
C LEU A 102 6.18 0.83 -8.15
N ARG A 103 7.40 1.31 -8.43
CA ARG A 103 8.51 1.38 -7.49
C ARG A 103 8.94 2.81 -7.32
N ALA A 104 9.01 3.28 -6.08
CA ALA A 104 9.55 4.58 -5.73
C ALA A 104 10.59 4.45 -4.63
N GLN A 105 11.58 5.35 -4.63
CA GLN A 105 12.64 5.34 -3.64
C GLN A 105 13.03 6.74 -3.21
N THR A 106 13.51 6.86 -1.98
CA THR A 106 14.04 8.12 -1.44
C THR A 106 15.24 7.87 -0.54
N ALA A 107 16.24 8.74 -0.65
CA ALA A 107 17.40 8.74 0.25
C ALA A 107 17.08 9.40 1.61
N ALA A 108 15.94 10.08 1.73
CA ALA A 108 15.48 10.69 2.98
C ALA A 108 14.76 9.66 3.89
N ALA A 109 15.32 8.46 4.01
CA ALA A 109 14.80 7.44 4.90
C ALA A 109 15.09 7.83 6.35
N PRO A 110 14.14 7.66 7.28
CA PRO A 110 14.44 7.80 8.70
C PRO A 110 15.41 6.70 9.12
N GLU A 111 16.14 6.96 10.21
CA GLU A 111 17.08 6.00 10.80
C GLU A 111 16.40 4.63 11.00
N ALA A 112 17.17 3.55 10.89
CA ALA A 112 16.64 2.19 11.00
C ALA A 112 15.96 1.90 12.35
N SER A 113 16.33 2.65 13.40
CA SER A 113 15.72 2.61 14.74
C SER A 113 14.31 3.19 14.80
N VAL A 114 13.92 4.02 13.82
CA VAL A 114 12.62 4.69 13.79
C VAL A 114 11.60 3.77 13.12
N ARG A 115 10.49 3.48 13.80
CA ARG A 115 9.35 2.77 13.20
C ARG A 115 8.65 3.70 12.20
N LEU A 116 8.39 3.21 10.99
CA LEU A 116 7.51 3.86 10.03
C LEU A 116 6.07 3.39 10.26
N SER A 117 5.10 4.25 9.92
CA SER A 117 3.71 3.82 9.83
C SER A 117 3.57 2.68 8.80
N GLU A 118 2.69 1.74 9.11
CA GLU A 118 2.43 0.56 8.29
C GLU A 118 1.69 0.93 6.99
N GLY A 119 0.86 1.97 7.04
CA GLY A 119 0.19 2.53 5.87
C GLY A 119 1.10 3.42 5.03
N THR A 120 0.89 3.42 3.72
CA THR A 120 1.48 4.40 2.79
C THR A 120 0.41 5.31 2.25
N VAL A 121 0.62 6.62 2.34
CA VAL A 121 -0.31 7.64 1.83
C VAL A 121 0.06 8.00 0.41
N VAL A 122 -0.92 8.04 -0.49
CA VAL A 122 -0.76 8.32 -1.90
C VAL A 122 -1.57 9.55 -2.29
N PHE A 123 -0.89 10.53 -2.88
CA PHE A 123 -1.51 11.70 -3.48
C PHE A 123 -1.42 11.61 -5.00
N THR A 124 -2.55 11.73 -5.67
CA THR A 124 -2.63 11.75 -7.14
C THR A 124 -2.64 13.19 -7.61
N THR A 125 -1.49 13.70 -8.05
CA THR A 125 -1.32 15.11 -8.41
C THR A 125 -0.14 15.32 -9.36
N GLY A 126 -0.12 16.48 -10.04
CA GLY A 126 1.05 16.93 -10.79
C GLY A 126 2.26 17.07 -9.87
N LEU A 127 3.44 16.62 -10.35
CA LEU A 127 4.68 16.62 -9.57
C LEU A 127 5.39 17.99 -9.54
N ASP A 128 4.75 19.04 -10.04
CA ASP A 128 5.23 20.42 -10.05
C ASP A 128 5.03 21.14 -8.71
N ILE A 129 4.15 20.63 -7.85
CA ILE A 129 3.85 21.21 -6.54
C ILE A 129 4.75 20.59 -5.44
N PRO A 130 5.38 21.40 -4.57
CA PRO A 130 6.09 20.89 -3.38
C PRO A 130 5.15 20.17 -2.41
N LEU A 131 5.65 19.13 -1.72
CA LEU A 131 4.82 18.34 -0.80
C LEU A 131 4.18 19.19 0.32
N ASP A 132 4.93 20.13 0.91
CA ASP A 132 4.39 20.93 2.02
C ASP A 132 3.29 21.92 1.54
N GLU A 133 3.37 22.38 0.29
CA GLU A 133 2.32 23.18 -0.35
C GLU A 133 1.10 22.31 -0.66
N LEU A 134 1.31 21.12 -1.22
CA LEU A 134 0.26 20.14 -1.46
C LEU A 134 -0.52 19.85 -0.17
N LEU A 135 0.17 19.50 0.92
CA LEU A 135 -0.46 19.18 2.20
C LEU A 135 -1.27 20.35 2.79
N ALA A 136 -0.93 21.59 2.43
CA ALA A 136 -1.65 22.78 2.89
C ALA A 136 -2.89 23.11 2.03
N THR A 137 -2.97 22.63 0.79
CA THR A 137 -4.02 22.99 -0.17
C THR A 137 -4.81 21.79 -0.71
N TYR A 138 -4.47 20.56 -0.32
CA TYR A 138 -5.11 19.36 -0.82
C TYR A 138 -6.49 19.22 -0.18
N ASP A 139 -7.52 19.52 -0.96
CA ASP A 139 -8.92 19.46 -0.54
C ASP A 139 -9.57 18.08 -0.77
N ASP A 140 -8.88 17.16 -1.44
CA ASP A 140 -9.36 15.81 -1.72
C ASP A 140 -8.82 14.80 -0.70
N TRP A 141 -9.33 13.56 -0.74
CA TRP A 141 -8.93 12.52 0.18
C TRP A 141 -7.78 11.71 -0.42
N PRO A 142 -6.61 11.65 0.23
CA PRO A 142 -5.53 10.82 -0.28
C PRO A 142 -5.91 9.35 -0.17
N MET A 143 -5.37 8.54 -1.07
CA MET A 143 -5.50 7.09 -0.98
C MET A 143 -4.51 6.56 0.06
N VAL A 144 -4.93 5.61 0.89
CA VAL A 144 -4.07 4.88 1.83
C VAL A 144 -3.92 3.45 1.35
N LEU A 145 -2.68 3.03 1.14
CA LEU A 145 -2.34 1.65 0.83
C LEU A 145 -2.14 0.87 2.12
N ALA A 146 -2.79 -0.28 2.22
CA ALA A 146 -2.58 -1.21 3.32
C ALA A 146 -1.11 -1.69 3.40
N PRO A 147 -0.64 -2.11 4.59
CA PRO A 147 0.61 -2.86 4.70
C PRO A 147 0.49 -4.23 4.01
N PRO A 148 1.62 -4.91 3.76
CA PRO A 148 1.59 -6.26 3.21
C PRO A 148 0.71 -7.22 4.03
N PRO A 149 0.12 -8.25 3.40
CA PRO A 149 -0.51 -9.34 4.14
C PRO A 149 0.51 -9.92 5.13
N GLU A 150 0.06 -10.18 6.35
CA GLU A 150 0.85 -10.98 7.27
C GLU A 150 1.05 -12.34 6.61
N GLU A 151 2.27 -12.85 6.55
CA GLU A 151 2.49 -14.25 6.21
C GLU A 151 1.60 -15.05 7.17
N PHE A 152 0.65 -15.80 6.62
CA PHE A 152 0.05 -16.89 7.38
C PHE A 152 1.21 -17.84 7.68
N TYR A 153 1.88 -17.64 8.81
CA TYR A 153 2.56 -18.74 9.44
C TYR A 153 1.47 -19.80 9.60
N ASP A 154 1.59 -20.90 8.87
CA ASP A 154 0.95 -22.15 9.21
C ASP A 154 1.24 -22.36 10.70
N ASN A 155 0.28 -22.03 11.55
CA ASN A 155 0.15 -22.68 12.84
C ASN A 155 -0.32 -24.12 12.52
N ASP A 156 0.59 -24.91 11.95
CA ASP A 156 0.60 -26.35 12.12
C ASP A 156 0.67 -26.59 13.65
N ASP A 157 -0.49 -26.69 14.33
CA ASP A 157 -0.78 -27.65 15.41
C ASP A 157 -2.02 -27.38 16.31
N ASP A 158 -3.05 -26.59 15.93
CA ASP A 158 -4.24 -26.47 16.81
C ASP A 158 -5.63 -26.40 16.17
N ASP A 159 -5.80 -26.99 14.98
CA ASP A 159 -7.13 -27.30 14.43
C ASP A 159 -7.35 -28.82 14.33
N ARG A 160 -7.17 -29.52 15.45
CA ARG A 160 -7.95 -30.76 15.62
C ARG A 160 -9.41 -30.36 15.70
N CYS A 161 -10.14 -30.52 14.59
CA CYS A 161 -11.59 -30.67 14.66
C CYS A 161 -11.88 -31.70 15.76
N PRO A 162 -12.60 -31.35 16.83
CA PRO A 162 -13.04 -32.38 17.77
C PRO A 162 -13.88 -33.38 16.98
N GLU A 163 -13.49 -34.65 17.04
CA GLU A 163 -14.24 -35.74 16.39
C GLU A 163 -15.71 -35.63 16.80
N PRO A 164 -16.67 -35.77 15.85
CA PRO A 164 -18.08 -35.72 16.18
C PRO A 164 -18.39 -36.85 17.17
N GLN A 165 -18.84 -36.47 18.37
CA GLN A 165 -19.26 -37.46 19.37
C GLN A 165 -20.49 -38.21 18.84
N PRO A 166 -20.51 -39.55 18.95
CA PRO A 166 -21.62 -40.33 18.43
C PRO A 166 -22.91 -40.00 19.19
N GLU A 167 -23.98 -39.86 18.43
CA GLU A 167 -25.33 -39.57 18.87
C GLU A 167 -25.78 -40.54 19.98
N TRP A 168 -26.27 -40.01 21.10
CA TRP A 168 -27.02 -40.80 22.09
C TRP A 168 -28.49 -40.38 22.05
N THR A 169 -29.30 -41.20 21.38
CA THR A 169 -30.72 -41.41 21.74
C THR A 169 -30.77 -42.58 22.72
N PRO A 170 -31.55 -42.47 23.81
CA PRO A 170 -33.00 -42.67 23.72
C PRO A 170 -33.86 -41.64 24.44
#